data_AF-A0A929SL81-F1
#
_entry.id   AF-A0A929SL81-F1
#
_cell.length_a   1.000
_cell.length_b   1.000
_cell.length_c   1.000
_cell.angle_alpha   90.00
_cell.angle_beta   90.00
_cell.angle_gamma   90.00
#
_symmetry.space_group_name_H-M   'P 1'
#
loop_
_entity.id
_entity.type
_entity.pdbx_description
1 polymer ?
#
loop_
_entity_poly.entity_id
_entity_poly.type
_entity_poly.pdbx_seq_one_letter_code
_entity_poly.pdbx_strand_id
1 'polypeptide(L)'
;DSEFSFAFSVYSADAVSAMYALTPAFMRRLLRFRSGAIGPISLSFSGRNICIFIRTGHDSFEPSVDRSVLSFDPAASIKHELLFFLSIVKSLKLNENIWQD
;
A
#
# COMPACT_ATOMS: atom_id res chain seq x y z
N ASP A 1 16.67 10.29 -6.41
CA ASP A 1 16.02 11.10 -5.36
C ASP A 1 16.57 10.61 -4.03
N SER A 2 17.26 11.48 -3.27
CA SER A 2 18.01 11.08 -2.07
C SER A 2 17.09 10.63 -0.93
N GLU A 3 15.91 11.25 -0.79
CA GLU A 3 14.91 10.85 0.20
C GLU A 3 14.35 9.47 -0.12
N PHE A 4 14.05 9.23 -1.40
CA PHE A 4 13.56 7.93 -1.85
C PHE A 4 14.59 6.81 -1.63
N SER A 5 15.85 7.02 -1.99
CA SER A 5 16.92 6.03 -1.82
C SER A 5 17.21 5.71 -0.35
N PHE A 6 16.93 6.62 0.58
CA PHE A 6 17.01 6.36 2.01
C PHE A 6 15.83 5.51 2.51
N ALA A 7 14.64 5.74 1.94
CA ALA A 7 13.40 5.07 2.37
C ALA A 7 13.20 3.69 1.74
N PHE A 8 13.69 3.47 0.52
CA PHE A 8 13.45 2.27 -0.28
C PHE A 8 14.72 1.76 -0.96
N SER A 9 14.94 0.45 -0.88
CA SER A 9 15.87 -0.27 -1.75
C SER A 9 15.12 -0.80 -2.98
N VAL A 10 15.67 -0.57 -4.17
CA VAL A 10 15.05 -0.97 -5.45
C VAL A 10 15.85 -2.11 -6.07
N TYR A 11 15.14 -3.16 -6.45
CA TYR A 11 15.70 -4.30 -7.17
C TYR A 11 14.95 -4.46 -8.49
N SER A 12 15.67 -4.62 -9.60
CA SER A 12 15.08 -4.85 -10.92
C SER A 12 16.05 -5.64 -11.78
N ALA A 13 15.51 -6.47 -12.68
CA ALA A 13 16.28 -7.12 -13.74
C ALA A 13 16.65 -6.13 -14.86
N ASP A 14 15.89 -5.05 -15.01
CA ASP A 14 16.10 -4.01 -16.02
C ASP A 14 15.96 -2.61 -15.41
N ALA A 15 17.01 -1.80 -15.53
CA ALA A 15 17.06 -0.45 -14.99
C ALA A 15 16.07 0.49 -15.71
N VAL A 16 15.85 0.28 -17.02
CA VAL A 16 14.95 1.10 -17.82
C VAL A 16 13.51 0.91 -17.35
N SER A 17 13.06 -0.32 -17.22
CA SER A 17 11.74 -0.68 -16.68
C SER A 17 11.52 -0.12 -15.27
N ALA A 18 12.55 -0.16 -14.42
CA ALA A 18 12.47 0.41 -13.07
C ALA A 18 12.26 1.94 -13.09
N MET A 19 12.95 2.67 -13.99
CA MET A 19 12.76 4.11 -14.14
C MET A 19 11.36 4.47 -14.65
N TYR A 20 10.79 3.67 -15.57
CA TYR A 20 9.44 3.88 -16.06
C TYR A 20 8.39 3.63 -14.98
N ALA A 21 8.57 2.60 -14.15
CA ALA A 21 7.67 2.33 -13.03
C ALA A 21 7.78 3.38 -11.91
N LEU A 22 9.02 3.80 -11.60
CA LEU A 22 9.32 4.73 -10.50
C LEU A 22 9.53 6.16 -11.01
N THR A 23 8.54 6.70 -11.70
CA THR A 23 8.56 8.13 -12.05
C THR A 23 8.72 8.99 -10.79
N PRO A 24 9.36 10.18 -10.85
CA PRO A 24 9.53 11.04 -9.67
C PRO A 24 8.20 11.37 -8.96
N ALA A 25 7.11 11.51 -9.71
CA ALA A 25 5.79 11.71 -9.15
C ALA A 25 5.29 10.49 -8.36
N PHE A 26 5.54 9.27 -8.86
CA PHE A 26 5.18 8.03 -8.17
C PHE A 26 6.05 7.79 -6.94
N MET A 27 7.37 8.05 -7.02
CA MET A 27 8.28 7.99 -5.87
C MET A 27 7.80 8.89 -4.71
N ARG A 28 7.38 10.13 -5.01
CA ARG A 28 6.81 11.03 -3.98
C ARG A 28 5.51 10.52 -3.38
N ARG A 29 4.65 9.87 -4.19
CA ARG A 29 3.43 9.23 -3.67
C ARG A 29 3.76 8.06 -2.74
N LEU A 30 4.75 7.24 -3.09
CA LEU A 30 5.24 6.16 -2.24
C LEU A 30 5.81 6.66 -0.91
N LEU A 31 6.59 7.74 -0.92
CA LEU A 31 7.13 8.35 0.30
C LEU A 31 6.00 8.83 1.24
N ARG A 32 5.01 9.53 0.70
CA ARG A 32 3.83 9.97 1.46
C ARG A 32 3.04 8.78 2.00
N PHE A 33 2.78 7.78 1.18
CA PHE A 33 2.11 6.56 1.59
C PHE A 33 2.87 5.87 2.75
N ARG A 34 4.20 5.73 2.62
CA ARG A 34 5.05 5.15 3.66
C ARG A 34 4.96 5.90 4.98
N SER A 35 4.95 7.23 4.96
CA SER A 35 4.85 8.04 6.20
C SER A 35 3.53 7.84 6.96
N GLY A 36 2.46 7.45 6.29
CA GLY A 36 1.15 7.19 6.90
C GLY A 36 0.89 5.72 7.23
N ALA A 37 1.82 4.83 6.93
CA ALA A 37 1.63 3.39 7.11
C ALA A 37 1.99 2.96 8.53
N ILE A 38 1.19 2.02 9.05
CA ILE A 38 1.34 1.42 10.38
C ILE A 38 2.54 0.47 10.52
N GLY A 39 3.26 0.17 9.43
CA GLY A 39 4.43 -0.70 9.47
C GLY A 39 5.23 -0.74 8.17
N PRO A 40 6.26 -1.61 8.10
CA PRO A 40 7.09 -1.78 6.92
C PRO A 40 6.26 -2.11 5.66
N ILE A 41 6.61 -1.46 4.56
CA ILE A 41 5.98 -1.65 3.25
C ILE A 41 6.99 -2.25 2.28
N SER A 42 6.52 -3.20 1.49
CA SER A 42 7.25 -3.72 0.33
C SER A 42 6.31 -3.77 -0.87
N LEU A 43 6.84 -3.56 -2.07
CA LEU A 43 6.02 -3.53 -3.28
C LEU A 43 6.76 -4.21 -4.43
N SER A 44 5.99 -4.83 -5.32
CA SER A 44 6.50 -5.45 -6.53
C SER A 44 5.58 -5.14 -7.71
N PHE A 45 6.18 -4.91 -8.87
CA PHE A 45 5.47 -4.75 -10.13
C PHE A 45 5.54 -6.06 -10.91
N SER A 46 4.37 -6.58 -11.31
CA SER A 46 4.27 -7.80 -12.10
C SER A 46 3.20 -7.64 -13.17
N GLY A 47 3.63 -7.57 -14.43
CA GLY A 47 2.75 -7.27 -15.57
C GLY A 47 2.04 -5.93 -15.39
N ARG A 48 0.71 -5.95 -15.37
CA ARG A 48 -0.15 -4.76 -15.16
C ARG A 48 -0.53 -4.54 -13.70
N ASN A 49 0.01 -5.33 -12.78
CA ASN A 49 -0.37 -5.32 -11.38
C ASN A 49 0.76 -4.78 -10.51
N ILE A 50 0.37 -4.08 -9.46
CA ILE A 50 1.24 -3.79 -8.32
C ILE A 50 0.80 -4.67 -7.16
N CYS A 51 1.72 -5.43 -6.59
CA CYS A 51 1.51 -6.17 -5.36
C CYS A 51 2.12 -5.35 -4.22
N ILE A 52 1.33 -5.09 -3.18
CA ILE A 52 1.76 -4.31 -2.02
C ILE A 52 1.64 -5.19 -0.78
N PHE A 53 2.73 -5.31 -0.04
CA PHE A 53 2.78 -5.98 1.25
C PHE A 53 2.96 -4.94 2.35
N ILE A 54 2.13 -5.02 3.39
CA ILE A 54 2.18 -4.16 4.56
C ILE A 54 2.16 -5.06 5.78
N ARG A 55 3.19 -4.94 6.63
CA ARG A 55 3.19 -5.64 7.93
C ARG A 55 2.38 -4.81 8.92
N THR A 56 1.10 -5.17 9.11
CA THR A 56 0.15 -4.50 10.02
C THR A 56 0.35 -4.89 11.49
N GLY A 57 0.96 -6.06 11.75
CA GLY A 57 1.19 -6.58 13.10
C GLY A 57 -0.02 -7.29 13.72
N HIS A 58 -1.13 -7.39 12.99
CA HIS A 58 -2.37 -8.03 13.41
C HIS A 58 -3.03 -8.74 12.23
N ASP A 59 -3.91 -9.69 12.52
CA ASP A 59 -4.70 -10.37 11.50
C ASP A 59 -5.78 -9.43 10.95
N SER A 60 -5.51 -8.89 9.76
CA SER A 60 -6.41 -7.95 9.09
C SER A 60 -7.61 -8.66 8.49
N PHE A 61 -8.74 -7.95 8.41
CA PHE A 61 -10.03 -8.41 7.88
C PHE A 61 -10.74 -9.50 8.67
N GLU A 62 -10.31 -9.78 9.91
CA GLU A 62 -10.99 -10.74 10.77
C GLU A 62 -11.19 -10.22 12.20
N PRO A 63 -12.30 -10.61 12.86
CA PRO A 63 -12.45 -10.39 14.29
C PRO A 63 -11.48 -11.28 15.08
N SER A 64 -11.01 -10.78 16.22
CA SER A 64 -10.28 -11.62 17.18
C SER A 64 -11.16 -12.75 17.68
N VAL A 65 -10.63 -13.98 17.67
CA VAL A 65 -11.30 -15.17 18.23
C VAL A 65 -11.30 -15.18 19.76
N ASP A 66 -10.42 -14.38 20.39
CA ASP A 66 -10.26 -14.31 21.84
C ASP A 66 -11.14 -13.23 22.50
N ARG A 67 -11.85 -12.42 21.70
CA ARG A 67 -12.66 -11.30 22.19
C ARG A 67 -14.12 -11.45 21.81
N SER A 68 -15.01 -11.10 22.74
CA SER A 68 -16.44 -11.04 22.46
C SER A 68 -16.78 -9.87 21.54
N VAL A 69 -17.56 -10.16 20.49
CA VAL A 69 -18.14 -9.18 19.55
C VAL A 69 -19.09 -8.20 20.24
N LEU A 70 -19.57 -8.50 21.45
CA LEU A 70 -20.40 -7.58 22.23
C LEU A 70 -19.56 -6.52 22.98
N SER A 71 -18.28 -6.82 23.23
CA SER A 71 -17.34 -5.96 23.98
C SER A 71 -16.38 -5.17 23.08
N PHE A 72 -16.31 -5.54 21.81
CA PHE A 72 -15.45 -4.96 20.79
C PHE A 72 -16.27 -4.86 19.51
N ASP A 73 -16.12 -3.78 18.73
CA ASP A 73 -16.84 -3.58 17.46
C ASP A 73 -15.96 -4.00 16.28
N PRO A 74 -15.92 -5.30 15.91
CA PRO A 74 -15.09 -5.78 14.80
C PRO A 74 -15.54 -5.20 13.45
N ALA A 75 -16.82 -4.87 13.30
CA ALA A 75 -17.32 -4.30 12.05
C ALA A 75 -16.72 -2.91 11.81
N ALA A 76 -16.63 -2.08 12.85
CA ALA A 76 -15.94 -0.79 12.77
C ALA A 76 -14.45 -0.95 12.47
N SER A 77 -13.76 -1.90 13.10
CA SER A 77 -12.34 -2.15 12.82
C SER A 77 -12.09 -2.62 11.39
N ILE A 78 -12.83 -3.61 10.91
CA ILE A 78 -12.72 -4.10 9.53
C ILE A 78 -13.05 -2.99 8.52
N LYS A 79 -14.07 -2.17 8.80
CA LYS A 79 -14.40 -0.99 7.97
C LYS A 79 -13.23 -0.01 7.94
N HIS A 80 -12.60 0.27 9.07
CA HIS A 80 -11.45 1.17 9.14
C HIS A 80 -10.27 0.64 8.31
N GLU A 81 -9.97 -0.66 8.40
CA GLU A 81 -8.95 -1.32 7.60
C GLU A 81 -9.26 -1.24 6.10
N LEU A 82 -10.48 -1.57 5.67
CA LEU A 82 -10.90 -1.46 4.27
C LEU A 82 -10.73 -0.03 3.74
N LEU A 83 -11.12 0.98 4.52
CA LEU A 83 -10.95 2.38 4.15
C LEU A 83 -9.47 2.77 4.04
N PHE A 84 -8.62 2.26 4.94
CA PHE A 84 -7.17 2.43 4.85
C PHE A 84 -6.63 1.83 3.54
N PHE A 85 -6.95 0.57 3.21
CA PHE A 85 -6.47 -0.06 1.97
C PHE A 85 -7.02 0.61 0.71
N LEU A 86 -8.29 1.04 0.70
CA LEU A 86 -8.86 1.84 -0.38
C LEU A 86 -8.15 3.20 -0.55
N SER A 87 -7.69 3.80 0.54
CA SER A 87 -6.93 5.06 0.48
C SER A 87 -5.59 4.88 -0.24
N ILE A 88 -5.01 3.69 -0.26
CA ILE A 88 -3.75 3.39 -0.97
C ILE A 88 -3.95 3.54 -2.47
N VAL A 89 -5.04 2.99 -3.01
CA VAL A 89 -5.40 3.09 -4.43
C VAL A 89 -5.44 4.56 -4.85
N LYS A 90 -6.11 5.41 -4.05
CA LYS A 90 -6.20 6.85 -4.29
C LYS A 90 -4.85 7.55 -4.12
N SER A 91 -4.13 7.27 -3.04
CA SER A 91 -2.87 7.92 -2.68
C SER A 91 -1.75 7.64 -3.68
N LEU A 92 -1.71 6.43 -4.22
CA LEU A 92 -0.75 6.02 -5.23
C LEU A 92 -1.22 6.34 -6.66
N LYS A 93 -2.48 6.79 -6.83
CA LYS A 93 -3.13 6.99 -8.13
C LYS A 93 -3.07 5.73 -8.99
N LEU A 94 -3.27 4.57 -8.35
CA LEU A 94 -3.38 3.31 -9.07
C LEU A 94 -4.72 3.37 -9.78
N ASN A 95 -4.68 3.30 -11.12
CA ASN A 95 -5.88 3.13 -11.94
C ASN A 95 -6.72 4.41 -12.21
N GLU A 96 -6.09 5.55 -12.55
CA GLU A 96 -6.85 6.74 -13.03
C GLU A 96 -7.53 6.56 -14.41
N ASN A 97 -7.54 5.35 -15.00
CA ASN A 97 -8.13 5.03 -16.32
C ASN A 97 -9.06 3.79 -16.35
N ILE A 98 -9.62 3.31 -15.22
CA ILE A 98 -10.58 2.16 -15.23
C ILE A 98 -12.06 2.52 -15.41
N TRP A 99 -12.42 3.80 -15.33
CA TRP A 99 -13.80 4.26 -15.52
C TRP A 99 -13.93 5.20 -16.73
N GLN A 100 -13.12 4.94 -17.76
CA GLN A 100 -13.28 5.57 -19.08
C GLN A 100 -14.03 4.57 -19.96
N ASP A 101 -15.31 4.42 -19.67
CA ASP A 101 -16.37 4.03 -20.61
C ASP A 101 -17.46 5.10 -20.54
#